data_AF-A0AAN0IRG3-F1
#
_entry.id   AF-A0AAN0IRG3-F1
#
_cell.length_a   1.000
_cell.length_b   1.000
_cell.length_c   1.000
_cell.angle_alpha   90.00
_cell.angle_beta   90.00
_cell.angle_gamma   90.00
#
_symmetry.space_group_name_H-M   'P 1'
#
loop_
_entity.id
_entity.type
_entity.pdbx_description
1 polymer ?
#
loop_
_entity_poly.entity_id
_entity_poly.type
_entity_poly.pdbx_seq_one_letter_code
_entity_poly.pdbx_strand_id
1 'polypeptide(L)'
;MLVGDDKKYLTMLVTLRVKVDENQSPTDNLTDSVVALLSQHNSQSTTVTEAKDDDIVKQLIQEGMERANEKAISRAARIQKFTILPVEFSIEGNELTSTMKLKRSVTAQKYKDEIDKMYPESQ
;
A
#
# COMPACT_ATOMS: atom_id res chain seq x y z
N MET A 1 -4.38 -3.03 1.19
CA MET A 1 -5.06 -3.93 2.15
C MET A 1 -5.39 -3.17 3.42
N LEU A 2 -6.66 -3.14 3.84
CA LEU A 2 -7.08 -2.56 5.11
C LEU A 2 -6.82 -3.54 6.27
N VAL A 3 -6.28 -3.03 7.38
CA VAL A 3 -5.95 -3.73 8.62
C VAL A 3 -6.58 -2.97 9.79
N GLY A 4 -7.09 -3.68 10.78
CA GLY A 4 -7.76 -3.04 11.93
C GLY A 4 -8.57 -3.96 12.83
N ASP A 5 -8.64 -5.25 12.48
CA ASP A 5 -9.26 -6.26 13.33
C ASP A 5 -8.49 -6.38 14.66
N ASP A 6 -9.21 -6.28 15.77
CA ASP A 6 -8.65 -6.21 17.13
C ASP A 6 -7.57 -5.12 17.33
N LYS A 7 -7.68 -4.00 16.61
CA LYS A 7 -6.77 -2.85 16.75
C LYS A 7 -7.52 -1.57 17.14
N LYS A 8 -6.78 -0.62 17.72
CA LYS A 8 -7.32 0.68 18.17
C LYS A 8 -7.90 1.54 17.04
N TYR A 9 -7.44 1.34 15.80
CA TYR A 9 -7.83 2.10 14.62
C TYR A 9 -7.52 1.34 13.32
N LEU A 10 -8.12 1.78 12.21
CA LEU A 10 -7.83 1.22 10.89
C LEU A 10 -6.50 1.77 10.33
N THR A 11 -5.75 0.90 9.67
CA THR A 11 -4.54 1.21 8.92
C THR A 11 -4.57 0.54 7.56
N MET A 12 -3.71 0.97 6.64
CA MET A 12 -3.72 0.46 5.27
C MET A 12 -2.32 0.16 4.76
N LEU A 13 -2.13 -1.06 4.24
CA LEU A 13 -0.98 -1.38 3.41
C LEU A 13 -1.29 -0.99 1.96
N VAL A 14 -0.39 -0.23 1.33
CA VAL A 14 -0.54 0.27 -0.05
C VAL A 14 0.56 -0.34 -0.89
N THR A 15 0.22 -0.81 -2.09
CA THR A 15 1.18 -1.26 -3.09
C THR A 15 1.03 -0.37 -4.32
N LEU A 16 2.14 -0.06 -4.98
CA LEU A 16 2.12 0.62 -6.27
C LEU A 16 2.09 -0.42 -7.39
N ARG A 17 1.49 -0.05 -8.52
CA ARG A 17 1.43 -0.90 -9.72
C ARG A 17 2.79 -0.91 -10.40
N VAL A 18 3.33 -2.09 -10.61
CA VAL A 18 4.67 -2.27 -11.20
C VAL A 18 4.61 -3.08 -12.49
N LYS A 19 5.67 -2.96 -13.29
CA LYS A 19 5.90 -3.85 -14.42
C LYS A 19 6.22 -5.25 -13.88
N VAL A 20 5.80 -6.24 -14.64
CA VAL A 20 5.99 -7.65 -14.31
C VAL A 20 7.06 -8.21 -15.24
N ASP A 21 7.96 -9.04 -14.71
CA ASP A 21 9.00 -9.69 -15.49
C ASP A 21 8.48 -10.92 -16.27
N GLU A 22 9.39 -11.59 -17.00
CA GLU A 22 9.09 -12.80 -17.77
C GLU A 22 8.55 -13.96 -16.91
N ASN A 23 8.86 -13.97 -15.62
CA ASN A 23 8.42 -14.97 -14.64
C ASN A 23 7.11 -14.60 -13.95
N GLN A 24 6.40 -13.59 -14.45
CA GLN A 24 5.18 -13.05 -13.82
C GLN A 24 5.40 -12.49 -12.41
N SER A 25 6.64 -12.13 -12.07
CA SER A 25 7.00 -11.53 -10.79
C SER A 25 7.02 -10.01 -10.84
N PRO A 26 6.52 -9.31 -9.80
CA PRO A 26 6.52 -7.86 -9.73
C PRO A 26 7.95 -7.32 -9.64
N THR A 27 8.27 -6.35 -10.50
CA THR A 27 9.58 -5.67 -10.50
C THR A 27 9.54 -4.40 -9.64
N ASP A 28 10.66 -3.69 -9.50
CA ASP A 28 10.71 -2.38 -8.84
C ASP A 28 10.23 -1.24 -9.75
N ASN A 29 10.10 -1.47 -11.07
CA ASN A 29 9.74 -0.40 -12.01
C ASN A 29 8.22 -0.17 -12.03
N LEU A 30 7.80 1.07 -11.87
CA LEU A 30 6.39 1.45 -11.95
C LEU A 30 5.86 1.29 -13.39
N THR A 31 4.55 1.04 -13.52
CA THR A 31 3.92 1.03 -14.85
C THR A 31 3.86 2.42 -15.46
N ASP A 32 3.84 2.53 -16.79
CA ASP A 32 3.84 3.82 -17.49
C ASP A 32 2.65 4.71 -17.09
N SER A 33 1.51 4.08 -16.77
CA SER A 33 0.33 4.75 -16.23
C SER A 33 0.55 5.38 -14.85
N VAL A 34 1.31 4.75 -13.97
CA VAL A 34 1.67 5.32 -12.66
C VAL A 34 2.69 6.44 -12.85
N VAL A 35 3.74 6.20 -13.65
CA VAL A 35 4.77 7.22 -13.93
C VAL A 35 4.15 8.48 -14.54
N ALA A 36 3.22 8.33 -15.49
CA ALA A 36 2.50 9.45 -16.08
C ALA A 36 1.67 10.23 -15.04
N LEU A 37 0.98 9.53 -14.13
CA LEU A 37 0.23 10.16 -13.05
C LEU A 37 1.17 10.90 -12.08
N LEU A 38 2.28 10.30 -11.67
CA LEU A 38 3.26 10.94 -10.80
C LEU A 38 3.87 12.18 -11.45
N SER A 39 4.21 12.11 -12.74
CA SER A 39 4.73 13.23 -13.51
C SER A 39 3.73 14.39 -13.61
N GLN A 40 2.43 14.11 -13.75
CA GLN A 40 1.38 15.14 -13.73
C GLN A 40 1.32 15.91 -12.41
N HIS A 41 1.73 15.26 -11.31
CA HIS A 41 1.80 15.85 -9.98
C HIS A 41 3.22 16.34 -9.62
N ASN A 42 4.13 16.44 -10.59
CA ASN A 42 5.52 16.88 -10.47
C ASN A 42 6.45 15.92 -9.70
N SER A 43 6.10 14.64 -9.60
CA SER A 43 6.99 13.58 -9.09
C SER A 43 7.76 12.95 -10.25
N GLN A 44 9.05 12.67 -10.02
CA GLN A 44 9.95 12.02 -10.98
C GLN A 44 10.20 10.54 -10.64
N SER A 45 9.49 10.00 -9.64
CA SER A 45 9.68 8.63 -9.20
C SER A 45 9.28 7.64 -10.29
N THR A 46 10.21 6.75 -10.65
CA THR A 46 9.99 5.71 -11.67
C THR A 46 10.00 4.31 -11.07
N THR A 47 10.49 4.18 -9.84
CA THR A 47 10.59 2.92 -9.10
C THR A 47 9.77 2.96 -7.81
N VAL A 48 9.44 1.80 -7.24
CA VAL A 48 8.76 1.72 -5.94
C VAL A 48 9.69 2.22 -4.84
N THR A 49 10.98 1.91 -4.94
CA THR A 49 12.01 2.39 -3.99
C THR A 49 12.01 3.92 -3.88
N GLU A 50 11.99 4.64 -5.00
CA GLU A 50 11.91 6.11 -5.01
C GLU A 50 10.53 6.59 -4.52
N ALA A 51 9.46 6.03 -5.07
CA ALA A 51 8.10 6.46 -4.80
C ALA A 51 7.66 6.25 -3.34
N LYS A 52 8.26 5.29 -2.64
CA LYS A 52 7.99 5.05 -1.22
C LYS A 52 8.41 6.24 -0.35
N ASP A 53 9.53 6.88 -0.69
CA ASP A 53 10.07 7.99 0.09
C ASP A 53 9.69 9.36 -0.46
N ASP A 54 9.14 9.42 -1.67
CA ASP A 54 8.63 10.62 -2.33
C ASP A 54 7.41 11.24 -1.60
N ASP A 55 7.57 12.48 -1.18
CA ASP A 55 6.53 13.24 -0.47
C ASP A 55 5.29 13.50 -1.33
N ILE A 56 5.44 13.64 -2.65
CA ILE A 56 4.32 13.82 -3.57
C ILE A 56 3.47 12.56 -3.60
N VAL A 57 4.10 11.39 -3.66
CA VAL A 57 3.41 10.09 -3.65
C VAL A 57 2.66 9.90 -2.33
N LYS A 58 3.33 10.19 -1.20
CA LYS A 58 2.71 10.15 0.13
C LYS A 58 1.53 11.09 0.23
N GLN A 59 1.65 12.31 -0.31
CA GLN A 59 0.57 13.29 -0.33
C GLN A 59 -0.63 12.80 -1.16
N LEU A 60 -0.41 12.26 -2.35
CA LEU A 60 -1.50 11.73 -3.18
C LEU A 60 -2.27 10.60 -2.49
N ILE A 61 -1.54 9.70 -1.80
CA ILE A 61 -2.14 8.63 -1.03
C ILE A 61 -2.90 9.18 0.19
N GLN A 62 -2.31 10.16 0.88
CA GLN A 62 -2.94 10.86 2.00
C GLN A 62 -4.25 11.53 1.59
N GLU A 63 -4.28 12.27 0.47
CA GLU A 63 -5.49 12.88 -0.08
C GLU A 63 -6.54 11.82 -0.47
N GLY A 64 -6.12 10.69 -1.02
CA GLY A 64 -6.99 9.53 -1.27
C GLY A 64 -7.58 8.95 0.02
N MET A 65 -6.76 8.81 1.06
CA MET A 65 -7.17 8.34 2.38
C MET A 65 -8.15 9.30 3.06
N GLU A 66 -7.91 10.61 2.97
CA GLU A 66 -8.79 11.64 3.51
C GLU A 66 -10.17 11.62 2.85
N ARG A 67 -10.22 11.56 1.51
CA ARG A 67 -11.48 11.40 0.77
C ARG A 67 -12.23 10.12 1.14
N ALA A 68 -11.52 9.02 1.42
CA ALA A 68 -12.15 7.81 1.92
C ALA A 68 -12.72 8.00 3.35
N ASN A 69 -11.97 8.69 4.21
CA ASN A 69 -12.35 9.00 5.59
C ASN A 69 -13.53 9.97 5.70
N GLU A 70 -13.81 10.79 4.70
CA GLU A 70 -15.03 11.63 4.65
C GLU A 70 -16.32 10.80 4.74
N LYS A 71 -16.26 9.55 4.26
CA LYS A 71 -17.40 8.60 4.30
C LYS A 71 -17.43 7.75 5.57
N ALA A 72 -16.46 7.93 6.48
CA ALA A 72 -16.37 7.13 7.69
C ALA A 72 -17.44 7.53 8.70
N ILE A 73 -18.26 6.55 9.12
CA ILE A 73 -19.36 6.74 10.06
C ILE A 73 -18.92 6.99 11.51
N SER A 74 -17.64 6.75 11.83
CA SER A 74 -17.11 6.90 13.18
C SER A 74 -15.60 7.12 13.17
N ARG A 75 -15.04 7.61 14.28
CA ARG A 75 -13.58 7.73 14.46
C ARG A 75 -12.87 6.38 14.35
N ALA A 76 -13.50 5.30 14.82
CA ALA A 76 -12.95 3.95 14.73
C ALA A 76 -12.91 3.44 13.28
N ALA A 77 -13.83 3.90 12.43
CA ALA A 77 -13.89 3.56 11.01
C ALA A 77 -12.99 4.45 10.12
N ARG A 78 -12.22 5.38 10.70
CA ARG A 78 -11.25 6.19 9.96
C ARG A 78 -9.90 5.48 9.87
N ILE A 79 -9.32 5.52 8.68
CA ILE A 79 -7.96 5.09 8.40
C ILE A 79 -7.02 6.17 8.96
N GLN A 80 -6.16 5.79 9.90
CA GLN A 80 -5.27 6.73 10.58
C GLN A 80 -3.86 6.75 10.00
N LYS A 81 -3.40 5.62 9.48
CA LYS A 81 -2.05 5.47 8.95
C LYS A 81 -2.04 4.54 7.74
N PHE A 82 -1.05 4.73 6.89
CA PHE A 82 -0.75 3.81 5.82
C PHE A 82 0.75 3.56 5.71
N THR A 83 1.11 2.43 5.11
CA THR A 83 2.49 2.09 4.74
C THR A 83 2.52 1.68 3.27
N ILE A 84 3.44 2.25 2.51
CA ILE A 84 3.72 1.83 1.13
C ILE A 84 4.68 0.63 1.20
N LEU A 85 4.26 -0.48 0.63
CA LEU A 85 5.05 -1.71 0.57
C LEU A 85 6.04 -1.66 -0.60
N PRO A 86 7.23 -2.28 -0.44
CA PRO A 86 8.27 -2.25 -1.47
C PRO A 86 7.96 -3.13 -2.70
N VAL A 87 6.99 -4.05 -2.58
CA VAL A 87 6.67 -5.02 -3.64
C VAL A 87 5.16 -5.11 -3.79
N GLU A 88 4.68 -5.17 -5.04
CA GLU A 88 3.27 -5.40 -5.35
C GLU A 88 2.84 -6.82 -4.97
N PHE A 89 1.57 -6.99 -4.56
CA PHE A 89 1.03 -8.32 -4.29
C PHE A 89 1.02 -9.18 -5.55
N SER A 90 1.48 -10.42 -5.44
CA SER A 90 1.57 -11.33 -6.57
C SER A 90 1.16 -12.75 -6.20
N ILE A 91 0.99 -13.59 -7.23
CA ILE A 91 0.74 -15.02 -7.03
C ILE A 91 2.03 -15.70 -6.56
N GLU A 92 3.16 -15.37 -7.19
CA GLU A 92 4.50 -15.87 -6.85
C GLU A 92 4.91 -15.50 -5.42
N GLY A 93 4.61 -14.27 -4.97
CA GLY A 93 4.84 -13.82 -3.59
C GLY A 93 3.91 -14.45 -2.55
N ASN A 94 2.97 -15.29 -2.99
CA ASN A 94 1.95 -15.99 -2.21
C ASN A 94 0.92 -15.08 -1.50
N GLU A 95 0.85 -13.79 -1.86
CA GLU A 95 -0.20 -12.90 -1.35
C GLU A 95 -1.51 -13.05 -2.11
N LEU A 96 -1.47 -13.46 -3.37
CA LEU A 96 -2.66 -13.67 -4.20
C LEU A 96 -2.94 -15.17 -4.43
N THR A 97 -4.22 -15.51 -4.59
CA THR A 97 -4.65 -16.81 -5.13
C THR A 97 -4.42 -16.84 -6.64
N SER A 98 -4.49 -18.03 -7.25
CA SER A 98 -4.51 -18.19 -8.72
C SER A 98 -5.64 -17.41 -9.41
N THR A 99 -6.68 -17.05 -8.66
CA THR A 99 -7.81 -16.20 -9.09
C THR A 99 -7.63 -14.72 -8.71
N MET A 100 -6.41 -14.29 -8.37
CA MET A 100 -6.05 -12.92 -7.98
C MET A 100 -6.78 -12.38 -6.73
N LYS A 101 -7.29 -13.26 -5.86
CA LYS A 101 -7.86 -12.86 -4.56
C LYS A 101 -6.76 -12.74 -3.52
N LEU A 102 -6.80 -11.69 -2.70
CA LEU A 102 -5.83 -11.47 -1.64
C LEU A 102 -6.00 -12.47 -0.49
N LYS A 103 -4.94 -13.21 -0.15
CA LYS A 103 -4.83 -14.09 1.01
C LYS A 103 -4.50 -13.28 2.26
N ARG A 104 -5.50 -12.56 2.79
CA ARG A 104 -5.33 -11.60 3.91
C ARG A 104 -4.49 -12.14 5.08
N SER A 105 -4.73 -13.37 5.53
CA SER A 105 -3.96 -13.95 6.65
C SER A 105 -2.48 -14.13 6.33
N VAL A 106 -2.15 -14.61 5.13
CA VAL A 106 -0.77 -14.80 4.67
C VAL A 106 -0.09 -13.44 4.51
N THR A 107 -0.75 -12.48 3.87
CA THR A 107 -0.25 -11.12 3.70
C THR A 107 -0.03 -10.42 5.03
N ALA A 108 -0.97 -10.51 5.98
CA ALA A 108 -0.84 -9.91 7.31
C ALA A 108 0.33 -10.51 8.09
N GLN A 109 0.59 -11.81 7.96
CA GLN A 109 1.74 -12.46 8.58
C GLN A 109 3.05 -12.01 7.92
N LYS A 110 3.11 -11.94 6.59
CA LYS A 110 4.29 -11.53 5.83
C LYS A 110 4.71 -10.09 6.13
N TYR A 111 3.74 -9.18 6.26
CA TYR A 111 3.98 -7.76 6.55
C TYR A 111 3.68 -7.39 8.01
N LYS A 112 3.80 -8.35 8.93
CA LYS A 112 3.52 -8.15 10.35
C LYS A 112 4.34 -6.99 10.93
N ASP A 113 5.62 -6.92 10.60
CA ASP A 113 6.51 -5.86 11.12
C ASP A 113 6.07 -4.46 10.64
N GLU A 114 5.67 -4.33 9.38
CA GLU A 114 5.14 -3.07 8.84
C GLU A 114 3.81 -2.68 9.48
N ILE A 115 2.95 -3.67 9.75
CA ILE A 115 1.69 -3.46 10.48
C ILE A 115 1.99 -3.01 11.91
N ASP A 116 2.88 -3.70 12.62
CA ASP A 116 3.20 -3.41 14.01
C ASP A 116 3.84 -2.02 14.18
N LYS A 117 4.69 -1.59 13.22
CA LYS A 117 5.22 -0.20 13.17
C LYS A 117 4.12 0.85 13.08
N MET A 118 2.98 0.55 12.47
CA MET A 118 1.83 1.47 12.45
C MET A 118 1.11 1.53 13.81
N TYR A 119 1.23 0.50 14.65
CA TYR A 119 0.65 0.41 15.99
C TYR A 119 1.73 0.38 17.09
N PRO A 120 2.58 1.42 17.21
CA PRO A 120 3.53 1.45 18.32
C PRO A 120 2.74 1.40 19.62
N GLU A 121 3.10 0.47 20.51
CA GLU A 121 2.54 0.45 21.86
C GLU A 121 2.77 1.84 22.46
N SER A 122 1.67 2.50 22.79
CA SER A 122 1.71 3.67 23.66
C SER A 122 2.17 3.13 25.01
N GLN A 123 3.49 3.21 25.26
CA GLN A 123 4.04 3.08 26.61
C GLN A 123 3.41 4.12 27.52
#